data_AF-A0A8R1IGQ6-F1
#
_entry.id   AF-A0A8R1IGQ6-F1
#
_cell.length_a   1.000
_cell.length_b   1.000
_cell.length_c   1.000
_cell.angle_alpha   90.00
_cell.angle_beta   90.00
_cell.angle_gamma   90.00
#
_symmetry.space_group_name_H-M   'P 1'
#
loop_
_entity.id
_entity.type
_entity.pdbx_description
1 polymer ?
#
loop_
_entity_poly.entity_id
_entity_poly.type
_entity_poly.pdbx_seq_one_letter_code
_entity_poly.pdbx_strand_id
1 'polypeptide(L)'
;MKSSPHRPSIELLFKRGLGSAEIARRLQISSSTVRNVVAAIKKRGDASEVKKSGRPRSVNTRNTRAIIKKRIIRNDGLSLNRMASQLGIARSTVQSIVKNDLKLKSYKLRRGQYLSDKSKAMRLEKCRKLLQHFQVRRVSDVIWTDEKIFTIEPLPNRQNQRQLLSKDDSMSPKRRLAHNRLFPKSVM
;
A
#
# COMPACT_ATOMS: atom_id res chain seq x y z
N MET A 1 -11.75 -19.87 11.47
CA MET A 1 -12.32 -21.23 11.66
C MET A 1 -11.82 -21.67 13.02
N LYS A 2 -12.72 -21.98 13.95
CA LYS A 2 -12.32 -22.58 15.23
C LYS A 2 -11.88 -24.01 14.91
N SER A 3 -10.68 -24.40 15.35
CA SER A 3 -10.22 -25.78 15.23
C SER A 3 -11.18 -26.69 15.97
N SER A 4 -11.50 -27.87 15.41
CA SER A 4 -12.29 -28.86 16.15
C SER A 4 -11.61 -29.19 17.49
N PRO A 5 -12.36 -29.12 18.62
CA PRO A 5 -11.80 -29.27 19.96
C PRO A 5 -11.22 -30.66 20.21
N HIS A 6 -11.61 -31.66 19.41
CA HIS A 6 -11.21 -33.05 19.59
C HIS A 6 -9.93 -33.44 18.84
N ARG A 7 -9.47 -32.66 17.86
CA ARG A 7 -8.25 -32.99 17.08
C ARG A 7 -6.98 -33.04 17.95
N PRO A 8 -6.76 -32.11 18.90
CA PRO A 8 -5.61 -32.20 19.81
C PRO A 8 -5.65 -33.47 20.69
N SER A 9 -6.83 -33.85 21.17
CA SER A 9 -7.02 -35.07 21.97
C SER A 9 -6.74 -36.34 21.16
N ILE A 10 -7.18 -36.38 19.90
CA ILE A 10 -6.87 -37.49 18.97
C ILE A 10 -5.36 -37.56 18.71
N GLU A 11 -4.70 -36.42 18.51
CA GLU A 11 -3.25 -36.35 18.29
C GLU A 11 -2.46 -36.87 19.48
N LEU A 12 -2.83 -36.46 20.70
CA LEU A 12 -2.20 -36.93 21.93
C LEU A 12 -2.34 -38.44 22.12
N LEU A 13 -3.55 -38.98 21.94
CA LEU A 13 -3.80 -40.41 22.11
C LEU A 13 -3.14 -41.25 21.01
N PHE A 14 -3.07 -40.72 19.78
CA PHE A 14 -2.35 -41.38 18.70
C PHE A 14 -0.83 -41.39 18.95
N LYS A 15 -0.25 -40.29 19.44
CA LYS A 15 1.17 -40.24 19.85
C LYS A 15 1.50 -41.18 21.01
N ARG A 16 0.54 -41.45 21.89
CA ARG A 16 0.63 -42.47 22.95
C ARG A 16 0.49 -43.92 22.45
N GLY A 17 0.36 -44.14 21.13
CA GLY A 17 0.31 -45.47 20.53
C GLY A 17 -1.06 -46.14 20.53
N LEU A 18 -2.14 -45.43 20.88
CA LEU A 18 -3.48 -46.03 20.87
C LEU A 18 -4.00 -46.23 19.44
N GLY A 19 -4.64 -47.38 19.20
CA GLY A 19 -5.29 -47.69 17.95
C GLY A 19 -6.52 -46.78 17.68
N SER A 20 -6.81 -46.49 16.41
CA SER A 20 -7.89 -45.56 16.04
C SER A 20 -9.28 -45.97 16.54
N ALA A 21 -9.56 -47.27 16.65
CA ALA A 21 -10.83 -47.77 17.21
C ALA A 21 -10.96 -47.49 18.72
N GLU A 22 -9.85 -47.60 19.44
CA GLU A 22 -9.79 -47.31 20.88
C GLU A 22 -9.96 -45.81 21.15
N ILE A 23 -9.32 -44.97 20.34
CA ILE A 23 -9.47 -43.51 20.42
C ILE A 23 -10.92 -43.09 20.15
N ALA A 24 -11.58 -43.70 19.16
CA ALA A 24 -12.97 -43.43 18.84
C ALA A 24 -13.92 -43.77 20.01
N ARG A 25 -13.70 -44.92 20.67
CA ARG A 25 -14.48 -45.33 21.85
C ARG A 25 -14.27 -44.39 23.04
N ARG A 26 -13.02 -44.03 23.37
CA ARG A 26 -12.70 -43.15 24.51
C ARG A 26 -13.22 -41.73 24.36
N LEU A 27 -13.12 -41.18 23.15
CA LEU A 27 -13.57 -39.81 22.87
C LEU A 27 -15.05 -39.73 22.50
N GLN A 28 -15.74 -40.86 22.31
CA GLN A 28 -17.11 -40.94 21.79
C GLN A 28 -17.30 -40.18 20.46
N ILE A 29 -16.35 -40.35 19.53
CA ILE A 29 -16.35 -39.70 18.21
C ILE A 29 -16.46 -40.78 17.13
N SER A 30 -17.07 -40.45 16.00
CA SER A 30 -17.15 -41.34 14.84
C SER A 30 -15.77 -41.87 14.42
N SER A 31 -15.69 -43.18 14.20
CA SER A 31 -14.45 -43.86 13.82
C SER A 31 -13.86 -43.31 12.50
N SER A 32 -14.71 -42.85 11.57
CA SER A 32 -14.33 -42.18 10.33
C SER A 32 -13.57 -40.87 10.58
N THR A 33 -14.00 -40.06 11.54
CA THR A 33 -13.32 -38.80 11.90
C THR A 33 -11.94 -39.08 12.48
N VAL A 34 -11.82 -40.05 13.40
CA VAL A 34 -10.53 -40.44 13.98
C VAL A 34 -9.60 -40.97 12.90
N ARG A 35 -10.07 -41.82 11.99
CA ARG A 35 -9.28 -42.34 10.86
C ARG A 35 -8.79 -41.23 9.94
N ASN A 36 -9.65 -40.27 9.60
CA ASN A 36 -9.29 -39.13 8.75
C ASN A 36 -8.26 -38.21 9.42
N VAL A 37 -8.37 -37.99 10.73
CA VAL A 37 -7.40 -37.20 11.51
C VAL A 37 -6.06 -37.92 11.60
N VAL A 38 -6.05 -39.22 11.92
CA VAL A 38 -4.83 -40.04 11.98
C VAL A 38 -4.14 -40.11 10.61
N ALA A 39 -4.89 -40.25 9.52
CA ALA A 39 -4.34 -40.19 8.17
C ALA A 39 -3.73 -38.81 7.86
N ALA A 40 -4.35 -37.72 8.32
CA ALA A 40 -3.79 -36.38 8.19
C ALA A 40 -2.48 -36.22 9.00
N ILE A 41 -2.44 -36.73 10.24
CA ILE A 41 -1.23 -36.72 11.10
C ILE A 41 -0.11 -37.52 10.44
N LYS A 42 -0.38 -38.73 9.93
CA LYS A 42 0.62 -39.54 9.22
C LYS A 42 1.17 -38.86 7.96
N LYS A 43 0.36 -38.05 7.28
CA LYS A 43 0.73 -37.38 6.03
C LYS A 43 1.44 -36.03 6.23
N ARG A 44 1.06 -35.25 7.24
CA ARG A 44 1.55 -33.87 7.47
C ARG A 44 2.37 -33.69 8.74
N GLY A 45 2.30 -34.64 9.67
CA GLY A 45 2.96 -34.59 10.97
C GLY A 45 2.15 -33.93 12.08
N ASP A 46 1.00 -33.31 11.77
CA ASP A 46 0.16 -32.61 12.73
C ASP A 46 -1.34 -32.86 12.52
N ALA A 47 -2.15 -32.62 13.55
CA ALA A 47 -3.61 -32.72 13.46
C ALA A 47 -4.28 -31.41 13.01
N SER A 48 -3.50 -30.41 12.56
CA SER A 48 -4.00 -29.08 12.23
C SER A 48 -4.99 -29.10 11.07
N GLU A 49 -6.00 -28.23 11.12
CA GLU A 49 -6.96 -28.11 10.03
C GLU A 49 -6.36 -27.36 8.86
N VAL A 50 -6.47 -27.95 7.67
CA VAL A 50 -6.03 -27.32 6.44
C VAL A 50 -7.06 -26.29 6.01
N LYS A 51 -6.62 -25.06 5.79
CA LYS A 51 -7.47 -24.02 5.20
C LYS A 51 -7.93 -24.48 3.81
N LYS A 52 -9.24 -24.63 3.65
CA LYS A 52 -9.85 -24.98 2.35
C LYS A 52 -9.54 -23.89 1.32
N SER A 53 -9.32 -24.28 0.07
CA SER A 53 -9.30 -23.36 -1.05
C SER A 53 -10.68 -22.69 -1.13
N GLY A 54 -10.72 -21.38 -0.93
CA GLY A 54 -11.95 -20.61 -1.09
C GLY A 54 -12.39 -20.58 -2.56
N ARG A 55 -13.53 -19.94 -2.82
CA ARG A 55 -14.03 -19.74 -4.19
C ARG A 55 -12.96 -19.06 -5.06
N PRO A 56 -12.66 -19.58 -6.27
CA PRO A 56 -11.72 -18.93 -7.18
C PRO A 56 -12.24 -17.53 -7.57
N ARG A 57 -11.30 -16.59 -7.72
CA ARG A 57 -11.63 -15.22 -8.15
C ARG A 57 -11.71 -15.18 -9.67
N SER A 58 -12.84 -14.74 -10.21
CA SER A 58 -13.07 -14.61 -11.67
C SER A 58 -12.36 -13.41 -12.27
N VAL A 59 -12.55 -12.22 -11.69
CA VAL A 59 -12.06 -10.95 -12.28
C VAL A 59 -10.73 -10.51 -11.67
N ASN A 60 -10.56 -10.66 -10.35
CA ASN A 60 -9.31 -10.33 -9.66
C ASN A 60 -8.30 -11.50 -9.78
N THR A 61 -7.85 -11.74 -11.00
CA THR A 61 -6.84 -12.74 -11.34
C THR A 61 -5.43 -12.16 -11.19
N ARG A 62 -4.41 -13.02 -11.22
CA ARG A 62 -3.00 -12.58 -11.24
C ARG A 62 -2.70 -11.67 -12.44
N ASN A 63 -3.28 -11.96 -13.60
CA ASN A 63 -3.08 -11.20 -14.83
C ASN A 63 -3.68 -9.80 -14.72
N THR A 64 -4.93 -9.69 -14.24
CA THR A 64 -5.58 -8.38 -14.00
C THR A 64 -4.77 -7.52 -13.03
N ARG A 65 -4.26 -8.12 -11.94
CA ARG A 65 -3.40 -7.42 -10.97
C ARG A 65 -2.11 -6.92 -11.62
N ALA A 66 -1.46 -7.74 -12.46
CA ALA A 66 -0.25 -7.36 -13.17
C ALA A 66 -0.50 -6.20 -14.15
N ILE A 67 -1.61 -6.22 -14.90
CA ILE A 67 -1.98 -5.14 -15.83
C ILE A 67 -2.23 -3.83 -15.07
N ILE A 68 -3.01 -3.87 -13.98
CA ILE A 68 -3.27 -2.70 -13.14
C ILE A 68 -1.97 -2.15 -12.56
N LYS A 69 -1.09 -3.01 -12.03
CA LYS A 69 0.22 -2.61 -11.50
C LYS A 69 1.06 -1.90 -12.56
N LYS A 70 1.15 -2.46 -13.79
CA LYS A 70 1.87 -1.82 -14.91
C LYS A 70 1.26 -0.48 -15.32
N ARG A 71 -0.07 -0.32 -15.28
CA ARG A 71 -0.73 0.96 -15.57
C ARG A 71 -0.39 2.02 -14.52
N ILE A 72 -0.40 1.67 -13.24
CA ILE A 72 -0.08 2.58 -12.15
C ILE A 72 1.40 2.99 -12.18
N ILE A 73 2.31 2.06 -12.46
CA ILE A 73 3.75 2.37 -12.59
C ILE A 73 3.99 3.39 -13.71
N ARG A 74 3.27 3.26 -14.83
CA ARG A 74 3.36 4.24 -15.94
C ARG A 74 2.75 5.59 -15.59
N ASN A 75 1.61 5.60 -14.91
CA ASN A 75 0.95 6.84 -14.49
C ASN A 75 0.17 6.61 -13.19
N ASP A 76 0.74 7.13 -12.10
CA ASP A 76 0.24 7.03 -10.74
C ASP A 76 -0.86 8.04 -10.39
N GLY A 77 -1.14 8.98 -11.30
CA GLY A 77 -2.19 9.99 -11.18
C GLY A 77 -3.50 9.62 -11.88
N LEU A 78 -3.65 8.37 -12.33
CA LEU A 78 -4.84 7.92 -13.04
C LEU A 78 -6.05 7.76 -12.12
N SER A 79 -7.22 8.17 -12.62
CA SER A 79 -8.50 7.85 -12.01
C SER A 79 -8.78 6.34 -12.08
N LEU A 80 -9.16 5.76 -10.95
CA LEU A 80 -9.58 4.36 -10.88
C LEU A 80 -10.82 4.09 -11.75
N ASN A 81 -11.70 5.08 -11.92
CA ASN A 81 -12.88 4.95 -12.79
C ASN A 81 -12.44 4.80 -14.25
N ARG A 82 -11.52 5.66 -14.71
CA ARG A 82 -10.98 5.57 -16.07
C ARG A 82 -10.30 4.23 -16.32
N MET A 83 -9.55 3.75 -15.33
CA MET A 83 -8.89 2.44 -15.41
C MET A 83 -9.90 1.29 -15.48
N ALA A 84 -10.98 1.37 -14.70
CA ALA A 84 -12.07 0.40 -14.68
C ALA A 84 -12.80 0.35 -16.03
N SER A 85 -13.21 1.50 -16.58
CA SER A 85 -13.84 1.61 -17.89
C SER A 85 -12.97 1.04 -19.01
N GLN A 86 -11.67 1.36 -19.02
CA GLN A 86 -10.72 0.84 -20.01
C GLN A 86 -10.44 -0.67 -19.90
N LEU A 87 -10.75 -1.29 -18.76
CA LEU A 87 -10.59 -2.73 -18.55
C LEU A 87 -11.92 -3.48 -18.70
N GLY A 88 -13.04 -2.78 -18.82
CA GLY A 88 -14.38 -3.40 -18.78
C GLY A 88 -14.70 -4.06 -17.44
N ILE A 89 -14.11 -3.58 -16.34
CA ILE A 89 -14.25 -4.16 -14.99
C ILE A 89 -14.96 -3.18 -14.07
N ALA A 90 -15.72 -3.69 -13.10
CA ALA A 90 -16.30 -2.87 -12.05
C ALA A 90 -15.23 -2.08 -11.26
N ARG A 91 -15.52 -0.79 -11.01
CA ARG A 91 -14.65 0.10 -10.22
C ARG A 91 -14.27 -0.49 -8.86
N SER A 92 -15.23 -1.12 -8.17
CA SER A 92 -15.03 -1.73 -6.85
C SER A 92 -13.92 -2.78 -6.87
N THR A 93 -13.82 -3.57 -7.95
CA THR A 93 -12.77 -4.57 -8.14
C THR A 93 -11.41 -3.93 -8.30
N VAL A 94 -11.29 -2.89 -9.14
CA VAL A 94 -10.04 -2.14 -9.31
C VAL A 94 -9.61 -1.51 -7.98
N GLN A 95 -10.55 -0.89 -7.26
CA GLN A 95 -10.28 -0.32 -5.94
C GLN A 95 -9.79 -1.38 -4.94
N SER A 96 -10.42 -2.54 -4.90
CA SER A 96 -10.01 -3.65 -4.03
C SER A 96 -8.61 -4.15 -4.38
N ILE A 97 -8.28 -4.27 -5.66
CA ILE A 97 -6.92 -4.64 -6.11
C ILE A 97 -5.90 -3.60 -5.64
N VAL A 98 -6.15 -2.31 -5.88
CA VAL A 98 -5.23 -1.24 -5.53
C VAL A 98 -5.01 -1.16 -4.02
N LYS A 99 -6.08 -1.25 -3.22
CA LYS A 99 -6.02 -1.12 -1.76
C LYS A 99 -5.51 -2.39 -1.07
N ASN A 100 -6.05 -3.56 -1.43
CA ASN A 100 -5.86 -4.80 -0.68
C ASN A 100 -4.70 -5.64 -1.22
N ASP A 101 -4.55 -5.72 -2.54
CA ASP A 101 -3.51 -6.55 -3.18
C ASP A 101 -2.21 -5.74 -3.40
N LEU A 102 -2.31 -4.50 -3.90
CA LEU A 102 -1.14 -3.63 -4.17
C LEU A 102 -0.75 -2.74 -2.98
N LYS A 103 -1.59 -2.66 -1.95
CA LYS A 103 -1.37 -1.84 -0.74
C LYS A 103 -1.12 -0.34 -1.01
N LEU A 104 -1.67 0.17 -2.11
CA LEU A 104 -1.55 1.57 -2.47
C LEU A 104 -2.72 2.38 -1.92
N LYS A 105 -2.45 3.65 -1.59
CA LYS A 105 -3.42 4.63 -1.12
C LYS A 105 -3.36 5.87 -1.98
N SER A 106 -4.50 6.56 -2.08
CA SER A 106 -4.61 7.81 -2.82
C SER A 106 -4.26 9.00 -1.93
N TYR A 107 -3.18 9.70 -2.25
CA TYR A 107 -2.71 10.88 -1.53
C TYR A 107 -2.89 12.14 -2.37
N LYS A 108 -3.20 13.26 -1.71
CA LYS A 108 -3.21 14.60 -2.35
C LYS A 108 -1.79 14.96 -2.77
N LEU A 109 -1.62 15.63 -3.92
CA LEU A 109 -0.33 16.19 -4.27
C LEU A 109 0.10 17.26 -3.25
N ARG A 110 1.41 17.33 -2.99
CA ARG A 110 1.99 18.42 -2.19
C ARG A 110 2.21 19.63 -3.09
N ARG A 111 1.98 20.84 -2.59
CA ARG A 111 2.37 22.05 -3.31
C ARG A 111 3.85 22.29 -3.12
N GLY A 112 4.54 22.68 -4.17
CA GLY A 112 5.94 23.06 -4.13
C GLY A 112 6.29 23.96 -5.30
N GLN A 113 7.47 24.56 -5.26
CA GLN A 113 8.03 25.28 -6.39
C GLN A 113 8.75 24.28 -7.30
N TYR A 114 8.68 24.51 -8.62
CA TYR A 114 9.54 23.81 -9.55
C TYR A 114 11.00 24.24 -9.33
N LEU A 115 11.90 23.28 -9.15
CA LEU A 115 13.34 23.55 -9.05
C LEU A 115 14.06 22.75 -10.13
N SER A 116 14.67 23.45 -11.09
CA SER A 116 15.62 22.84 -12.02
C SER A 116 16.88 22.41 -11.27
N ASP A 117 17.66 21.51 -11.84
CA ASP A 117 18.88 21.03 -11.18
C ASP A 117 19.92 22.16 -11.01
N LYS A 118 19.99 23.09 -11.97
CA LYS A 118 20.77 24.33 -11.83
C LYS A 118 20.29 25.16 -10.63
N SER A 119 18.98 25.36 -10.48
CA SER A 119 18.43 26.10 -9.35
C SER A 119 18.68 25.39 -8.01
N LYS A 120 18.66 24.05 -7.96
CA LYS A 120 19.01 23.30 -6.75
C LYS A 120 20.48 23.50 -6.37
N ALA A 121 21.40 23.41 -7.34
CA ALA A 121 22.82 23.63 -7.10
C ALA A 121 23.11 25.05 -6.59
N MET A 122 22.54 26.06 -7.26
CA MET A 122 22.69 27.46 -6.85
C MET A 122 22.10 27.72 -5.46
N ARG A 123 20.94 27.12 -5.13
CA ARG A 123 20.37 27.22 -3.78
C ARG A 123 21.29 26.61 -2.73
N LEU A 124 21.85 25.43 -2.98
CA LEU A 124 22.76 24.76 -2.06
C LEU A 124 24.02 25.60 -1.79
N GLU A 125 24.60 26.17 -2.85
CA GLU A 125 25.76 27.05 -2.75
C GLU A 125 25.43 28.32 -1.93
N LYS A 126 24.32 29.00 -2.24
CA LYS A 126 23.85 30.17 -1.49
C LYS A 126 23.61 29.84 -0.02
N CYS A 127 22.99 28.70 0.30
CA CYS A 127 22.80 28.25 1.68
C CYS A 127 24.13 28.03 2.41
N ARG A 128 25.13 27.42 1.76
CA ARG A 128 26.47 27.23 2.36
C ARG A 128 27.14 28.58 2.67
N LYS A 129 27.09 29.53 1.75
CA LYS A 129 27.62 30.89 1.93
C LYS A 129 26.89 31.63 3.06
N LEU A 130 25.56 31.54 3.11
CA LEU A 130 24.76 32.14 4.19
C LEU A 130 25.12 31.52 5.56
N LEU A 131 25.29 30.20 5.64
CA LEU A 131 25.70 29.53 6.87
C LEU A 131 27.07 30.04 7.35
N GLN A 132 28.05 30.19 6.46
CA GLN A 132 29.36 30.76 6.81
C GLN A 132 29.25 32.22 7.27
N HIS A 133 28.44 33.02 6.59
CA HIS A 133 28.23 34.43 6.95
C HIS A 133 27.61 34.58 8.36
N PHE A 134 26.66 33.70 8.72
CA PHE A 134 26.03 33.70 10.05
C PHE A 134 26.89 33.08 11.16
N GLN A 135 28.06 32.53 10.86
CA GLN A 135 29.04 32.19 11.91
C GLN A 135 29.69 33.44 12.50
N VAL A 136 29.78 34.52 11.72
CA VAL A 136 30.48 35.77 12.10
C VAL A 136 29.49 36.88 12.45
N ARG A 137 28.32 36.93 11.82
CA ARG A 137 27.28 37.94 12.05
C ARG A 137 26.01 37.34 12.63
N ARG A 138 25.26 38.13 13.39
CA ARG A 138 23.97 37.68 13.94
C ARG A 138 22.87 37.84 12.90
N VAL A 139 21.87 36.96 12.98
CA VAL A 139 20.68 37.02 12.11
C VAL A 139 19.88 38.30 12.33
N SER A 140 19.93 38.86 13.54
CA SER A 140 19.26 40.12 13.93
C SER A 140 19.72 41.33 13.11
N ASP A 141 20.91 41.27 12.52
CA ASP A 141 21.50 42.39 11.79
C ASP A 141 21.01 42.45 10.34
N VAL A 142 20.19 41.47 9.91
CA VAL A 142 19.63 41.39 8.56
C VAL A 142 18.18 41.83 8.54
N ILE A 143 17.88 42.86 7.75
CA ILE A 143 16.52 43.29 7.44
C ILE A 143 16.03 42.50 6.21
N TRP A 144 14.87 41.86 6.34
CA TRP A 144 14.25 41.09 5.25
C TRP A 144 13.06 41.85 4.68
N THR A 145 13.00 41.97 3.36
CA THR A 145 11.88 42.55 2.62
C THR A 145 11.38 41.57 1.57
N ASP A 146 10.07 41.51 1.34
CA ASP A 146 9.47 40.70 0.28
C ASP A 146 8.23 41.42 -0.28
N GLU A 147 7.96 41.18 -1.55
CA GLU A 147 6.78 41.71 -2.24
C GLU A 147 5.78 40.57 -2.48
N LYS A 148 4.51 40.81 -2.19
CA LYS A 148 3.46 39.82 -2.38
C LYS A 148 2.60 40.15 -3.59
N ILE A 149 2.69 39.30 -4.61
CA ILE A 149 1.87 39.40 -5.83
C ILE A 149 0.52 38.69 -5.61
N PHE A 150 -0.57 39.38 -5.96
CA PHE A 150 -1.92 38.78 -6.01
C PHE A 150 -2.16 38.16 -7.40
N THR A 151 -2.40 36.86 -7.41
CA THR A 151 -2.48 36.06 -8.65
C THR A 151 -3.93 35.72 -8.97
N ILE A 152 -4.32 35.84 -10.25
CA ILE A 152 -5.68 35.50 -10.71
C ILE A 152 -5.80 34.00 -10.99
N GLU A 153 -4.72 33.36 -11.43
CA GLU A 153 -4.77 31.97 -11.89
C GLU A 153 -5.01 30.97 -10.74
N PRO A 154 -5.96 30.04 -10.92
CA PRO A 154 -6.24 29.02 -9.93
C PRO A 154 -5.10 28.02 -9.84
N LEU A 155 -4.56 27.85 -8.62
CA LEU A 155 -3.61 26.78 -8.34
C LEU A 155 -4.24 25.41 -8.59
N PRO A 156 -3.43 24.38 -8.94
CA PRO A 156 -3.93 23.03 -9.20
C PRO A 156 -4.86 22.52 -8.09
N ASN A 157 -6.04 22.01 -8.50
CA ASN A 157 -7.05 21.51 -7.57
C ASN A 157 -6.56 20.26 -6.84
N ARG A 158 -6.19 20.43 -5.56
CA ARG A 158 -5.65 19.38 -4.68
C ARG A 158 -6.64 18.26 -4.38
N GLN A 159 -7.93 18.46 -4.60
CA GLN A 159 -8.94 17.44 -4.34
C GLN A 159 -8.95 16.38 -5.45
N ASN A 160 -8.82 16.82 -6.70
CA ASN A 160 -8.90 15.97 -7.90
C ASN A 160 -7.54 15.42 -8.31
N GLN A 161 -6.46 16.18 -8.11
CA GLN A 161 -5.12 15.74 -8.42
C GLN A 161 -4.52 14.95 -7.26
N ARG A 162 -4.48 13.63 -7.44
CA ARG A 162 -4.03 12.66 -6.45
C ARG A 162 -3.08 11.66 -7.07
N GLN A 163 -2.24 11.07 -6.23
CA GLN A 163 -1.25 10.06 -6.62
C GLN A 163 -1.48 8.80 -5.81
N LEU A 164 -1.37 7.63 -6.45
CA LEU A 164 -1.36 6.34 -5.78
C LEU A 164 0.04 6.01 -5.29
N LEU A 165 0.22 5.88 -3.98
CA LEU A 165 1.51 5.55 -3.35
C LEU A 165 1.35 4.52 -2.25
N SER A 166 2.45 3.83 -1.95
CA SER A 166 2.56 3.06 -0.69
C SER A 166 2.53 4.02 0.51
N LYS A 167 2.27 3.49 1.70
CA LYS A 167 2.32 4.26 2.95
C LYS A 167 3.71 4.85 3.18
N ASP A 168 4.75 4.06 2.93
CA ASP A 168 6.14 4.45 3.18
C ASP A 168 6.62 5.53 2.20
N ASP A 169 6.10 5.50 0.97
CA ASP A 169 6.39 6.50 -0.06
C ASP A 169 5.60 7.81 0.10
N SER A 170 4.68 7.90 1.07
CA SER A 170 3.82 9.08 1.23
C SER A 170 4.58 10.36 1.65
N MET A 171 5.75 10.19 2.27
CA MET A 171 6.66 11.25 2.69
C MET A 171 7.96 11.25 1.88
N SER A 172 8.11 10.32 0.93
CA SER A 172 9.33 10.20 0.14
C SER A 172 9.34 11.19 -1.04
N PRO A 173 10.53 11.48 -1.62
CA PRO A 173 10.64 12.32 -2.81
C PRO A 173 9.87 11.80 -4.03
N LYS A 174 9.42 10.53 -4.02
CA LYS A 174 8.57 9.97 -5.07
C LYS A 174 7.18 10.61 -5.11
N ARG A 175 6.76 11.25 -4.01
CA ARG A 175 5.49 11.97 -3.99
C ARG A 175 5.60 13.19 -4.90
N ARG A 176 4.74 13.21 -5.90
CA ARG A 176 4.65 14.28 -6.88
C ARG A 176 4.28 15.61 -6.21
N LEU A 177 4.98 16.64 -6.66
CA LEU A 177 4.68 18.02 -6.32
C LEU A 177 3.80 18.62 -7.41
N ALA A 178 2.68 19.19 -7.01
CA ALA A 178 1.92 20.11 -7.83
C ALA A 178 2.66 21.45 -7.81
N HIS A 179 3.21 21.82 -8.96
CA HIS A 179 3.93 23.06 -9.19
C HIS A 179 3.54 23.61 -10.57
N ASN A 180 3.60 24.93 -10.72
CA ASN A 180 3.57 25.58 -12.02
C ASN A 180 5.01 25.83 -12.46
N ARG A 181 5.30 25.63 -13.75
CA ARG A 181 6.63 25.95 -14.31
C ARG A 181 6.83 27.45 -14.49
N LEU A 182 5.75 28.15 -14.84
CA LEU A 182 5.70 29.59 -15.00
C LEU A 182 5.03 30.21 -13.79
N PHE A 183 5.37 31.46 -13.51
CA PHE A 183 4.65 32.25 -12.53
C PHE A 183 3.22 32.48 -13.02
N PRO A 184 2.21 32.29 -12.15
CA PRO A 184 0.83 32.57 -12.50
C PRO A 184 0.66 34.05 -12.86
N LYS A 185 -0.26 34.33 -13.80
CA LYS A 185 -0.57 35.72 -14.18
C LYS A 185 -1.06 36.53 -12.96
N SER A 186 -0.46 37.70 -12.80
CA SER A 186 -0.78 38.70 -11.79
C SER A 186 -1.90 39.62 -12.28
N VAL A 187 -2.54 40.31 -11.31
CA VAL A 187 -3.51 41.39 -11.58
C VAL A 187 -2.81 42.68 -12.04
N MET A 188 -1.56 42.86 -11.63
CA MET A 188 -0.69 43.97 -12.03
C MET A 188 0.16 43.59 -13.24
#